data_AF-A0A660Z5J0-F1
#
_entry.id   AF-A0A660Z5J0-F1
#
_cell.length_a   1.000
_cell.length_b   1.000
_cell.length_c   1.000
_cell.angle_alpha   90.00
_cell.angle_beta   90.00
_cell.angle_gamma   90.00
#
_symmetry.space_group_name_H-M   'P 1'
#
loop_
_entity.id
_entity.type
_entity.pdbx_description
1 polymer ?
#
loop_
_entity_poly.entity_id
_entity_poly.type
_entity_poly.pdbx_seq_one_letter_code
_entity_poly.pdbx_strand_id
1 'polypeptide(L)'
;GKSMGFNLAVSPDGKLLDISFVGNEDVESFRRFFRRLKKRHGTYAIVGDFHAAHERASEDEGMVFAGCWFHHQRSMFKRARGARDPTLRDIYNAATLPFPELEEEFFRAGLDTDDPRLKEVLFFISDRYHSVNTLNIWGLGPGFVTNNSAERAMARSKIRYKLTRGFGSPRNAYAALLITQAFGQALETTEVSPQSLFA
;
A
#
# COMPACT_ATOMS: atom_id res chain seq x y z
N GLY A 1 0.71 11.03 23.86
CA GLY A 1 -0.49 10.25 23.53
C GLY A 1 -0.08 9.06 22.69
N LYS A 2 -0.71 7.89 22.87
CA LYS A 2 -0.45 6.72 22.01
C LYS A 2 -0.81 7.07 20.56
N SER A 3 0.07 6.77 19.60
CA SER A 3 -0.24 6.93 18.18
C SER A 3 -1.40 6.01 17.82
N MET A 4 -2.41 6.55 17.13
CA MET A 4 -3.57 5.78 16.69
C MET A 4 -3.37 5.38 15.22
N GLY A 5 -3.22 4.08 14.98
CA GLY A 5 -3.16 3.52 13.63
C GLY A 5 -4.57 3.37 13.04
N PHE A 6 -4.68 3.50 11.72
CA PHE A 6 -5.90 3.18 10.99
C PHE A 6 -5.56 2.50 9.67
N ASN A 7 -6.37 1.51 9.30
CA ASN A 7 -6.36 0.88 7.99
C ASN A 7 -7.48 1.47 7.13
N LEU A 8 -7.16 1.67 5.86
CA LEU A 8 -8.13 2.00 4.82
C LEU A 8 -8.12 0.84 3.82
N ALA A 9 -9.30 0.28 3.53
CA ALA A 9 -9.47 -0.62 2.41
C ALA A 9 -10.13 0.13 1.26
N VAL A 10 -9.50 0.11 0.10
CA VAL A 10 -9.99 0.76 -1.12
C VAL A 10 -10.01 -0.28 -2.22
N SER A 11 -11.07 -0.31 -3.01
CA SER A 11 -11.19 -1.19 -4.17
C SER A 11 -10.36 -0.68 -5.36
N PRO A 12 -10.13 -1.53 -6.39
CA PRO A 12 -9.30 -1.15 -7.54
C PRO A 12 -9.77 0.11 -8.27
N ASP A 13 -11.08 0.37 -8.31
CA ASP A 13 -11.69 1.56 -8.91
C ASP A 13 -11.59 2.81 -8.02
N GLY A 14 -11.06 2.69 -6.81
CA GLY A 14 -10.90 3.78 -5.85
C GLY A 14 -12.07 3.99 -4.89
N LYS A 15 -13.06 3.09 -4.88
CA LYS A 15 -14.12 3.15 -3.87
C LYS A 15 -13.60 2.70 -2.50
N LEU A 16 -13.77 3.55 -1.48
CA LEU A 16 -13.53 3.20 -0.08
C LEU A 16 -14.49 2.07 0.34
N LEU A 17 -13.92 0.98 0.84
CA LEU A 17 -14.66 -0.20 1.29
C LEU A 17 -14.84 -0.23 2.80
N ASP A 18 -13.77 0.01 3.57
CA ASP A 18 -13.82 0.00 5.03
C ASP A 18 -12.72 0.87 5.65
N ILE A 19 -12.95 1.32 6.88
CA ILE A 19 -11.99 2.03 7.73
C ILE A 19 -11.95 1.33 9.07
N SER A 20 -10.76 0.91 9.51
CA SER A 20 -10.58 0.28 10.82
C SER A 20 -9.53 1.00 11.63
N PHE A 21 -9.86 1.40 12.85
CA PHE A 21 -8.85 1.81 13.82
C PHE A 21 -8.23 0.56 14.43
N VAL A 22 -6.92 0.43 14.26
CA VAL A 22 -6.17 -0.71 14.78
C VAL A 22 -5.40 -0.19 15.97
N GLY A 23 -5.85 -0.56 17.17
CA GLY A 23 -5.21 -0.14 18.41
C GLY A 23 -3.80 -0.72 18.56
N ASN A 24 -3.62 -1.96 18.07
CA ASN A 24 -2.36 -2.68 17.99
C ASN A 24 -2.21 -3.26 16.58
N GLU A 25 -1.05 -3.12 15.96
CA GLU A 25 -0.73 -3.71 14.64
C GLU A 25 -0.40 -5.20 14.78
N ASP A 26 -1.30 -5.97 15.39
CA ASP A 26 -1.18 -7.41 15.63
C ASP A 26 -2.03 -8.26 14.68
N VAL A 27 -1.68 -9.55 14.57
CA VAL A 27 -2.31 -10.51 13.65
C VAL A 27 -3.83 -10.57 13.87
N GLU A 28 -4.29 -10.63 15.12
CA GLU A 28 -5.72 -10.76 15.43
C GLU A 28 -6.52 -9.51 15.02
N SER A 29 -5.93 -8.32 15.16
CA SER A 29 -6.57 -7.10 14.72
C SER A 29 -6.71 -7.03 13.20
N PHE A 30 -5.70 -7.50 12.45
CA PHE A 30 -5.79 -7.62 11.00
C PHE A 30 -6.74 -8.74 10.56
N ARG A 31 -6.76 -9.90 11.23
CA ARG A 31 -7.72 -10.98 10.94
C ARG A 31 -9.16 -10.51 11.05
N ARG A 32 -9.49 -9.81 12.14
CA ARG A 32 -10.85 -9.24 12.32
C ARG A 32 -11.19 -8.23 11.23
N PHE A 33 -10.22 -7.46 10.76
CA PHE A 33 -10.42 -6.52 9.66
C PHE A 33 -10.65 -7.24 8.33
N PHE A 34 -9.79 -8.18 7.97
CA PHE A 34 -9.86 -8.94 6.71
C PHE A 34 -11.09 -9.83 6.63
N ARG A 35 -11.49 -10.46 7.74
CA ARG A 35 -12.75 -11.22 7.83
C ARG A 35 -13.97 -10.35 7.51
N ARG A 36 -13.99 -9.09 7.99
CA ARG A 36 -15.08 -8.16 7.67
C ARG A 36 -15.08 -7.81 6.19
N LEU A 37 -13.91 -7.53 5.60
CA LEU A 37 -13.79 -7.25 4.17
C LEU A 37 -14.30 -8.42 3.32
N LYS A 38 -13.83 -9.64 3.62
CA LYS A 38 -14.27 -10.87 2.96
C LYS A 38 -15.78 -11.07 3.07
N LYS A 39 -16.35 -10.95 4.28
CA LYS A 39 -17.79 -11.15 4.52
C LYS A 39 -18.66 -10.09 3.84
N ARG A 40 -18.24 -8.82 3.82
CA ARG A 40 -19.06 -7.70 3.33
C ARG A 40 -18.89 -7.44 1.84
N HIS A 41 -17.69 -7.64 1.31
CA HIS A 41 -17.32 -7.23 -0.05
C HIS A 41 -16.84 -8.39 -0.92
N GLY A 42 -16.82 -9.63 -0.39
CA GLY A 42 -16.32 -10.79 -1.14
C GLY A 42 -14.82 -10.71 -1.44
N THR A 43 -14.08 -9.90 -0.68
CA THR A 43 -12.64 -9.72 -0.90
C THR A 43 -11.89 -11.04 -0.71
N TYR A 44 -11.09 -11.42 -1.70
CA TYR A 44 -10.27 -12.63 -1.69
C TYR A 44 -8.76 -12.33 -1.83
N ALA A 45 -8.40 -11.09 -2.18
CA ALA A 45 -7.02 -10.64 -2.29
C ALA A 45 -6.84 -9.26 -1.64
N ILE A 46 -5.69 -9.01 -1.02
CA ILE A 46 -5.32 -7.73 -0.41
C ILE A 46 -3.94 -7.32 -0.91
N VAL A 47 -3.80 -6.04 -1.25
CA VAL A 47 -2.51 -5.38 -1.49
C VAL A 47 -2.26 -4.40 -0.36
N GLY A 48 -1.09 -4.50 0.27
CA GLY A 48 -0.73 -3.62 1.38
C GLY A 48 0.75 -3.54 1.65
N ASP A 49 1.14 -2.73 2.63
CA ASP A 49 2.51 -2.67 3.13
C ASP A 49 2.97 -4.06 3.58
N PHE A 50 4.25 -4.33 3.36
CA PHE A 50 4.85 -5.56 3.86
C PHE A 50 4.93 -5.50 5.38
N HIS A 51 4.01 -6.18 6.05
CA HIS A 51 3.95 -6.34 7.49
C HIS A 51 3.65 -7.81 7.78
N ALA A 52 4.46 -8.47 8.62
CA ALA A 52 4.32 -9.91 8.88
C ALA A 52 2.91 -10.27 9.39
N ALA A 53 2.29 -9.36 10.15
CA ALA A 53 0.92 -9.57 10.62
C ALA A 53 -0.15 -9.47 9.51
N HIS A 54 0.09 -8.71 8.42
CA HIS A 54 -0.81 -8.69 7.26
C HIS A 54 -0.77 -10.02 6.52
N GLU A 55 0.44 -10.52 6.25
CA GLU A 55 0.63 -11.77 5.52
C GLU A 55 -0.02 -12.93 6.29
N ARG A 56 0.32 -13.06 7.58
CA ARG A 56 -0.25 -14.11 8.42
C ARG A 56 -1.77 -14.01 8.58
N ALA A 57 -2.29 -12.80 8.78
CA ALA A 57 -3.73 -12.61 8.91
C ALA A 57 -4.49 -12.90 7.60
N SER A 58 -3.88 -12.62 6.45
CA SER A 58 -4.47 -12.93 5.15
C SER A 58 -4.51 -14.43 4.91
N GLU A 59 -3.41 -15.13 5.21
CA GLU A 59 -3.32 -16.60 5.14
C GLU A 59 -4.38 -17.26 6.04
N ASP A 60 -4.46 -16.85 7.31
CA ASP A 60 -5.42 -17.38 8.28
C ASP A 60 -6.89 -17.20 7.85
N GLU A 61 -7.20 -16.15 7.08
CA GLU A 61 -8.55 -15.88 6.56
C GLU A 61 -8.77 -16.44 5.13
N GLY A 62 -7.79 -17.17 4.58
CA GLY A 62 -7.84 -17.74 3.24
C GLY A 62 -7.96 -16.66 2.17
N MET A 63 -7.07 -15.67 2.22
CA MET A 63 -6.96 -14.56 1.28
C MET A 63 -5.56 -14.51 0.69
N VAL A 64 -5.45 -14.09 -0.57
CA VAL A 64 -4.18 -13.85 -1.24
C VAL A 64 -3.60 -12.51 -0.76
N PHE A 65 -2.40 -12.54 -0.19
CA PHE A 65 -1.68 -11.32 0.14
C PHE A 65 -0.65 -10.98 -0.93
N ALA A 66 -0.58 -9.70 -1.28
CA ALA A 66 0.50 -9.19 -2.10
C ALA A 66 1.08 -7.89 -1.55
N GLY A 67 2.39 -7.76 -1.68
CA GLY A 67 3.11 -6.56 -1.33
C GLY A 67 2.76 -5.42 -2.26
N CYS A 68 2.45 -4.25 -1.70
CA CYS A 68 2.23 -3.04 -2.48
C CYS A 68 3.53 -2.58 -3.14
N TRP A 69 3.54 -2.53 -4.48
CA TRP A 69 4.71 -2.06 -5.24
C TRP A 69 5.14 -0.65 -4.84
N PHE A 70 4.20 0.27 -4.67
CA PHE A 70 4.53 1.65 -4.28
C PHE A 70 5.27 1.74 -2.94
N HIS A 71 4.83 0.99 -1.91
CA HIS A 71 5.52 0.92 -0.63
C HIS A 71 6.89 0.26 -0.76
N HIS A 72 7.01 -0.69 -1.67
CA HIS A 72 8.28 -1.32 -2.01
C HIS A 72 9.24 -0.32 -2.69
N GLN A 73 8.81 0.40 -3.74
CA GLN A 73 9.56 1.49 -4.38
C GLN A 73 10.02 2.54 -3.35
N ARG A 74 9.11 3.00 -2.48
CA ARG A 74 9.44 3.97 -1.41
C ARG A 74 10.49 3.41 -0.45
N SER A 75 10.44 2.12 -0.15
CA SER A 75 11.40 1.44 0.71
C SER A 75 12.77 1.27 0.05
N MET A 76 12.78 1.01 -1.26
CA MET A 76 14.00 1.02 -2.08
C MET A 76 14.64 2.40 -2.06
N PHE A 77 13.88 3.46 -2.36
CA PHE A 77 14.39 4.84 -2.40
C PHE A 77 14.97 5.31 -1.06
N LYS A 78 14.40 4.86 0.06
CA LYS A 78 14.94 5.16 1.39
C LYS A 78 16.30 4.50 1.62
N ARG A 79 16.48 3.25 1.18
CA ARG A 79 17.74 2.48 1.32
C ARG A 79 18.82 2.99 0.36
N ALA A 80 18.41 3.33 -0.85
CA ALA A 80 19.23 3.95 -1.88
C ALA A 80 19.75 5.34 -1.52
N ARG A 81 19.19 6.02 -0.50
CA ARG A 81 19.51 7.40 -0.16
C ARG A 81 21.00 7.56 0.19
N GLY A 82 21.75 8.24 -0.69
CA GLY A 82 23.17 8.55 -0.50
C GLY A 82 24.14 7.51 -1.05
N ALA A 83 23.68 6.53 -1.82
CA ALA A 83 24.57 5.78 -2.71
C ALA A 83 25.14 6.72 -3.79
N ARG A 84 26.36 6.44 -4.25
CA ARG A 84 27.19 7.38 -5.05
C ARG A 84 27.19 7.08 -6.56
N ASP A 85 26.39 6.11 -7.01
CA ASP A 85 26.52 5.52 -8.34
C ASP A 85 25.44 5.99 -9.34
N PRO A 86 25.78 6.28 -10.61
CA PRO A 86 24.81 6.45 -11.70
C PRO A 86 23.81 5.27 -11.87
N THR A 87 24.14 4.03 -11.48
CA THR A 87 23.21 2.88 -11.49
C THR A 87 21.99 3.06 -10.60
N LEU A 88 22.04 3.95 -9.61
CA LEU A 88 20.84 4.35 -8.86
C LEU A 88 19.75 4.84 -9.80
N ARG A 89 20.11 5.65 -10.81
CA ARG A 89 19.17 6.20 -11.79
C ARG A 89 18.54 5.10 -12.61
N ASP A 90 19.30 4.07 -12.96
CA ASP A 90 18.80 2.91 -13.70
C ASP A 90 17.87 2.07 -12.83
N ILE A 91 18.15 1.94 -11.53
CA ILE A 91 17.25 1.34 -10.55
C ILE A 91 15.99 2.17 -10.35
N TYR A 92 16.10 3.50 -10.35
CA TYR A 92 14.96 4.41 -10.31
C TYR A 92 14.09 4.23 -11.56
N ASN A 93 14.68 4.16 -12.75
CA ASN A 93 13.97 3.97 -14.01
C ASN A 93 13.34 2.59 -14.08
N ALA A 94 14.09 1.55 -13.74
CA ALA A 94 13.59 0.19 -13.82
C ALA A 94 12.57 -0.11 -12.69
N ALA A 95 12.67 0.52 -11.51
CA ALA A 95 11.58 0.54 -10.53
C ALA A 95 10.28 1.17 -11.06
N THR A 96 10.31 1.93 -12.16
CA THR A 96 9.10 2.46 -12.82
C THR A 96 8.62 1.63 -14.00
N LEU A 97 9.38 0.60 -14.41
CA LEU A 97 9.01 -0.31 -15.50
C LEU A 97 8.03 -1.41 -15.02
N PRO A 98 7.26 -2.01 -15.95
CA PRO A 98 6.54 -3.24 -15.70
C PRO A 98 7.50 -4.35 -15.22
N PHE A 99 7.13 -5.00 -14.12
CA PHE A 99 8.00 -5.86 -13.31
C PHE A 99 8.78 -7.02 -13.95
N PRO A 100 8.33 -7.68 -15.04
CA PRO A 100 9.08 -8.80 -15.63
C PRO A 100 10.41 -8.39 -16.26
N GLU A 101 10.52 -7.16 -16.78
CA GLU A 101 11.72 -6.63 -17.42
C GLU A 101 12.78 -6.19 -16.40
N LEU A 102 12.35 -6.06 -15.15
CA LEU A 102 13.12 -5.58 -14.01
C LEU A 102 14.12 -6.64 -13.52
N GLU A 103 13.77 -7.93 -13.61
CA GLU A 103 14.53 -9.02 -13.01
C GLU A 103 15.91 -9.24 -13.67
N GLU A 104 15.97 -9.28 -15.00
CA GLU A 104 17.21 -9.60 -15.72
C GLU A 104 18.26 -8.47 -15.64
N GLU A 105 17.84 -7.21 -15.80
CA GLU A 105 18.74 -6.06 -15.69
C GLU A 105 19.20 -5.82 -14.25
N PHE A 106 18.31 -5.98 -13.25
CA PHE A 106 18.67 -5.76 -11.84
C PHE A 106 19.63 -6.82 -11.30
N PHE A 107 19.41 -8.10 -11.62
CA PHE A 107 20.30 -9.16 -11.14
C PHE A 107 21.71 -9.01 -11.73
N ARG A 108 21.82 -8.62 -13.01
CA ARG A 108 23.12 -8.32 -13.63
C ARG A 108 23.81 -7.13 -12.96
N ALA A 109 23.10 -6.02 -12.77
CA ALA A 109 23.66 -4.83 -12.12
C ALA A 109 24.13 -5.10 -10.67
N GLY A 110 23.52 -6.06 -9.97
CA GLY A 110 23.91 -6.42 -8.60
C GLY A 110 25.11 -7.31 -8.44
N LEU A 111 25.37 -8.15 -9.43
CA LEU A 111 26.55 -9.01 -9.44
C LEU A 111 27.83 -8.21 -9.69
N ASP A 112 27.72 -7.11 -10.44
CA ASP A 112 28.87 -6.35 -10.95
C ASP A 112 29.20 -5.07 -10.14
N THR A 113 28.35 -4.67 -9.18
CA THR A 113 28.61 -3.48 -8.35
C THR A 113 29.44 -3.78 -7.11
N ASP A 114 30.27 -2.84 -6.68
CA ASP A 114 30.97 -2.87 -5.39
C ASP A 114 30.30 -2.00 -4.32
N ASP A 115 29.25 -1.24 -4.65
CA ASP A 115 28.55 -0.41 -3.66
C ASP A 115 27.71 -1.30 -2.72
N PRO A 116 28.04 -1.38 -1.42
CA PRO A 116 27.33 -2.23 -0.47
C PRO A 116 25.86 -1.81 -0.28
N ARG A 117 25.54 -0.52 -0.45
CA ARG A 117 24.15 -0.04 -0.35
C ARG A 117 23.34 -0.47 -1.55
N LEU A 118 23.97 -0.50 -2.72
CA LEU A 118 23.32 -0.99 -3.90
C LEU A 118 23.01 -2.49 -3.75
N LYS A 119 23.98 -3.29 -3.28
CA LYS A 119 23.73 -4.70 -2.95
C LYS A 119 22.56 -4.88 -1.98
N GLU A 120 22.50 -4.09 -0.91
CA GLU A 120 21.39 -4.13 0.05
C GLU A 120 20.02 -3.87 -0.61
N VAL A 121 19.93 -2.87 -1.49
CA VAL A 121 18.70 -2.55 -2.24
C VAL A 121 18.30 -3.73 -3.12
N LEU A 122 19.24 -4.36 -3.81
CA LEU A 122 18.97 -5.47 -4.72
C LEU A 122 18.53 -6.74 -3.98
N PHE A 123 19.18 -7.07 -2.87
CA PHE A 123 18.71 -8.15 -1.98
C PHE A 123 17.31 -7.88 -1.46
N PHE A 124 17.02 -6.63 -1.06
CA PHE A 124 15.69 -6.25 -0.60
C PHE A 124 14.63 -6.42 -1.69
N ILE A 125 14.95 -6.14 -2.97
CA ILE A 125 14.01 -6.33 -4.09
C ILE A 125 13.77 -7.82 -4.33
N SER A 126 14.84 -8.60 -4.40
CA SER A 126 14.75 -10.05 -4.63
C SER A 126 13.93 -10.74 -3.55
N ASP A 127 14.14 -10.42 -2.27
CA ASP A 127 13.37 -10.98 -1.14
C ASP A 127 11.85 -10.70 -1.25
N ARG A 128 11.49 -9.59 -1.88
CA ARG A 128 10.09 -9.15 -2.00
C ARG A 128 9.46 -9.47 -3.36
N TYR A 129 10.24 -9.99 -4.30
CA TYR A 129 9.81 -10.33 -5.66
C TYR A 129 8.53 -11.16 -5.64
N HIS A 130 8.55 -12.29 -4.93
CA HIS A 130 7.41 -13.18 -4.88
C HIS A 130 6.18 -12.51 -4.28
N SER A 131 6.37 -11.71 -3.21
CA SER A 131 5.28 -11.01 -2.54
C SER A 131 4.59 -9.97 -3.45
N VAL A 132 5.34 -9.21 -4.23
CA VAL A 132 4.74 -8.21 -5.13
C VAL A 132 4.15 -8.88 -6.38
N ASN A 133 4.77 -9.97 -6.86
CA ASN A 133 4.32 -10.70 -8.03
C ASN A 133 3.20 -11.72 -7.73
N THR A 134 2.83 -11.93 -6.46
CA THR A 134 1.80 -12.90 -6.05
C THR A 134 0.54 -12.74 -6.90
N LEU A 135 0.01 -11.53 -7.10
CA LEU A 135 -1.24 -11.37 -7.84
C LEU A 135 -1.14 -11.80 -9.31
N ASN A 136 0.02 -11.62 -9.95
CA ASN A 136 0.24 -12.12 -11.30
C ASN A 136 0.34 -13.66 -11.32
N ILE A 137 1.03 -14.25 -10.33
CA ILE A 137 1.11 -15.72 -10.15
C ILE A 137 -0.30 -16.32 -10.02
N TRP A 138 -1.21 -15.60 -9.36
CA TRP A 138 -2.61 -16.00 -9.18
C TRP A 138 -3.54 -15.54 -10.31
N GLY A 139 -3.04 -14.95 -11.40
CA GLY A 139 -3.83 -14.54 -12.56
C GLY A 139 -4.76 -13.35 -12.32
N LEU A 140 -4.52 -12.55 -11.27
CA LEU A 140 -5.37 -11.43 -10.85
C LEU A 140 -5.03 -10.09 -11.54
N GLY A 141 -4.04 -10.12 -12.43
CA GLY A 141 -3.72 -9.06 -13.39
C GLY A 141 -3.00 -7.82 -12.81
N PRO A 142 -2.40 -6.98 -13.70
CA PRO A 142 -1.57 -5.83 -13.30
C PRO A 142 -2.35 -4.64 -12.71
N GLY A 143 -3.67 -4.58 -12.91
CA GLY A 143 -4.51 -3.47 -12.41
C GLY A 143 -4.53 -3.32 -10.88
N PHE A 144 -4.17 -4.39 -10.16
CA PHE A 144 -4.05 -4.36 -8.69
C PHE A 144 -2.72 -3.77 -8.20
N VAL A 145 -1.70 -3.66 -9.07
CA VAL A 145 -0.34 -3.21 -8.71
C VAL A 145 -0.25 -1.68 -8.74
N THR A 146 -1.15 -1.01 -9.46
CA THR A 146 -1.24 0.45 -9.51
C THR A 146 -2.05 0.99 -8.34
N ASN A 147 -1.45 1.01 -7.15
CA ASN A 147 -2.11 1.42 -5.91
C ASN A 147 -2.46 2.93 -5.82
N ASN A 148 -2.60 3.62 -6.96
CA ASN A 148 -2.84 5.06 -7.04
C ASN A 148 -4.08 5.49 -6.24
N SER A 149 -5.14 4.69 -6.21
CA SER A 149 -6.35 5.06 -5.49
C SER A 149 -6.21 4.95 -3.97
N ALA A 150 -5.62 3.87 -3.45
CA ALA A 150 -5.37 3.76 -2.02
C ALA A 150 -4.30 4.76 -1.55
N GLU A 151 -3.26 5.02 -2.36
CA GLU A 151 -2.26 6.05 -2.06
C GLU A 151 -2.86 7.45 -2.04
N ARG A 152 -3.70 7.81 -3.02
CA ARG A 152 -4.42 9.09 -3.02
C ARG A 152 -5.33 9.20 -1.80
N ALA A 153 -6.05 8.13 -1.45
CA ALA A 153 -6.88 8.07 -0.25
C ALA A 153 -6.06 8.30 1.04
N MET A 154 -4.92 7.62 1.17
CA MET A 154 -4.00 7.79 2.28
C MET A 154 -3.35 9.18 2.32
N ALA A 155 -2.91 9.71 1.18
CA ALA A 155 -2.26 11.01 1.09
C ALA A 155 -3.22 12.13 1.54
N ARG A 156 -4.46 12.11 1.06
CA ARG A 156 -5.52 13.04 1.49
C ARG A 156 -5.75 12.97 3.01
N SER A 157 -5.87 11.76 3.54
CA SER A 157 -6.03 11.52 4.98
C SER A 157 -4.84 12.04 5.80
N LYS A 158 -3.61 11.77 5.34
CA LYS A 158 -2.36 12.22 5.99
C LYS A 158 -2.24 13.75 5.99
N ILE A 159 -2.61 14.42 4.89
CA ILE A 159 -2.62 15.88 4.79
C ILE A 159 -3.62 16.46 5.80
N ARG A 160 -4.87 15.96 5.81
CA ARG A 160 -5.91 16.39 6.74
C ARG A 160 -5.46 16.25 8.20
N TYR A 161 -4.93 15.08 8.57
CA TYR A 161 -4.44 14.82 9.93
C TYR A 161 -3.36 15.84 10.37
N LYS A 162 -2.43 16.17 9.48
CA LYS A 162 -1.39 17.19 9.75
C LYS A 162 -1.98 18.58 9.93
N LEU A 163 -2.93 18.97 9.09
CA LEU A 163 -3.57 20.28 9.15
C LEU A 163 -4.42 20.46 10.40
N THR A 164 -5.13 19.42 10.86
CA THR A 164 -5.97 19.48 12.05
C THR A 164 -5.21 19.23 13.35
N ARG A 165 -3.89 19.00 13.29
CA ARG A 165 -3.03 18.59 14.44
C ARG A 165 -3.59 17.36 15.18
N GLY A 166 -4.11 16.41 14.42
CA GLY A 166 -4.81 15.22 14.92
C GLY A 166 -6.32 15.41 15.00
N PHE A 167 -7.02 14.38 15.48
CA PHE A 167 -8.49 14.36 15.49
C PHE A 167 -9.11 14.37 16.90
N GLY A 168 -8.30 14.28 17.95
CA GLY A 168 -8.74 14.33 19.35
C GLY A 168 -9.47 13.08 19.88
N SER A 169 -10.16 12.32 19.01
CA SER A 169 -10.81 11.04 19.37
C SER A 169 -10.91 10.08 18.18
N PRO A 170 -11.08 8.75 18.40
CA PRO A 170 -11.34 7.80 17.31
C PRO A 170 -12.59 8.14 16.50
N ARG A 171 -13.66 8.64 17.15
CA ARG A 171 -14.90 9.04 16.48
C ARG A 171 -14.67 10.21 15.52
N ASN A 172 -13.95 11.23 15.98
CA ASN A 172 -13.61 12.38 15.13
C ASN A 172 -12.66 11.98 14.00
N ALA A 173 -11.72 11.06 14.28
CA ALA A 173 -10.84 10.52 13.27
C ALA A 173 -11.64 9.78 12.19
N TYR A 174 -12.58 8.93 12.60
CA TYR A 174 -13.46 8.21 11.68
C TYR A 174 -14.26 9.17 10.79
N ALA A 175 -14.94 10.15 11.40
CA ALA A 175 -15.73 11.13 10.68
C ALA A 175 -14.87 11.96 9.72
N ALA A 176 -13.69 12.41 10.16
CA ALA A 176 -12.78 13.19 9.34
C ALA A 176 -12.24 12.39 8.15
N LEU A 177 -11.92 11.10 8.35
CA LEU A 177 -11.49 10.22 7.26
C LEU A 177 -12.61 10.01 6.24
N LEU A 178 -13.84 9.70 6.69
CA LEU A 178 -14.99 9.56 5.79
C LEU A 178 -15.22 10.82 4.96
N ILE A 179 -15.27 11.99 5.61
CA ILE A 179 -15.43 13.28 4.92
C ILE A 179 -14.29 13.48 3.91
N THR A 180 -13.04 13.23 4.31
CA THR A 180 -11.88 13.40 3.43
C THR A 180 -11.94 12.49 2.20
N GLN A 181 -12.38 11.24 2.37
CA GLN A 181 -12.53 10.31 1.26
C GLN A 181 -13.69 10.68 0.35
N ALA A 182 -14.84 11.06 0.92
CA ALA A 182 -16.03 11.42 0.17
C ALA A 182 -15.78 12.68 -0.69
N PHE A 183 -15.14 13.72 -0.14
CA PHE A 183 -14.72 14.89 -0.92
C PHE A 183 -13.67 14.53 -1.98
N GLY A 184 -12.74 13.62 -1.65
CA GLY A 184 -11.73 13.16 -2.59
C GLY A 184 -12.34 12.48 -3.82
N GLN A 185 -13.31 11.60 -3.60
CA GLN A 185 -14.03 10.90 -4.68
C GLN A 185 -14.87 11.87 -5.51
N ALA A 186 -15.62 12.79 -4.88
CA ALA A 186 -16.44 13.77 -5.58
C ALA A 186 -15.61 14.70 -6.50
N LEU A 187 -14.39 15.04 -6.09
CA LEU A 187 -13.46 15.82 -6.94
C LEU A 187 -12.95 15.02 -8.14
N GLU A 188 -12.84 13.70 -8.02
CA GLU A 188 -12.40 12.82 -9.11
C GLU A 188 -13.51 12.55 -10.12
N THR A 189 -14.78 12.53 -9.67
CA THR A 189 -15.94 12.27 -10.52
C THR A 189 -16.60 13.55 -11.06
N THR A 190 -16.13 14.73 -10.68
CA THR A 190 -16.76 16.06 -10.96
C THR A 190 -18.22 16.20 -10.49
N GLU A 191 -18.74 15.25 -9.72
CA GLU A 191 -20.09 15.25 -9.18
C GLU A 191 -20.02 15.44 -7.66
N VAL A 192 -20.27 16.67 -7.20
CA VAL A 192 -20.42 16.95 -5.77
C VAL A 192 -21.91 17.00 -5.43
N SER A 193 -22.49 15.86 -5.06
CA SER A 193 -23.81 15.83 -4.41
C SER A 193 -23.63 15.58 -2.91
N PRO A 194 -24.09 16.47 -2.02
CA PRO A 194 -24.09 16.21 -0.57
C PRO A 194 -24.86 14.94 -0.20
N GLN A 195 -25.87 14.54 -0.98
CA GLN A 195 -26.62 13.32 -0.75
C GLN A 195 -25.79 12.06 -1.05
N SER A 196 -24.87 12.09 -2.03
CA SER A 196 -24.01 10.94 -2.33
C SER A 196 -22.87 10.75 -1.32
N LEU A 197 -22.54 11.77 -0.52
CA LEU A 197 -21.52 11.69 0.52
C LEU A 197 -22.01 10.96 1.80
N PHE A 198 -23.32 10.79 1.97
CA PHE A 198 -23.94 10.28 3.21
C PHE A 198 -25.00 9.19 3.02
N ALA A 199 -25.22 8.71 1.79
CA ALA A 199 -26.10 7.58 1.47
C ALA A 199 -25.38 6.24 1.58
#